data_AF-A0A7D5J0T3-F1
#
_entry.id   AF-A0A7D5J0T3-F1
#
_cell.length_a   1.000
_cell.length_b   1.000
_cell.length_c   1.000
_cell.angle_alpha   90.00
_cell.angle_beta   90.00
_cell.angle_gamma   90.00
#
_symmetry.space_group_name_H-M   'P 1'
#
loop_
_entity.id
_entity.type
_entity.pdbx_description
1 polymer ?
#
loop_
_entity_poly.entity_id
_entity_poly.type
_entity_poly.pdbx_seq_one_letter_code
_entity_poly.pdbx_strand_id
1 'polypeptide(L)'
;MSITAHVRTPVIAVIAVAGLLTLAGCTPAEGPDADSGSPAMSPTTSETGSATPDAAADEPDATVDALAERDAFIAEQQQPVGQPSLTAKTPAQQELVTQQRAHLEENGGQWSEQAETVTLALALDACETSILNGHSIDTASFRTHVVSSPLIQSLAVDDASREGAVSIMVFGTRFLCPDDAPQWEQAWTDAGGQY
;
A
#
# COMPACT_ATOMS: atom_id res chain seq x y z
N MET A 1 41.55 -13.91 35.27
CA MET A 1 41.20 -12.50 34.95
C MET A 1 39.70 -12.40 35.03
N SER A 2 39.19 -11.71 36.04
CA SER A 2 37.77 -11.59 36.36
C SER A 2 37.14 -10.49 35.52
N ILE A 3 36.04 -10.77 34.83
CA ILE A 3 35.25 -9.75 34.12
C ILE A 3 34.12 -9.34 35.05
N THR A 4 34.26 -8.14 35.62
CA THR A 4 33.28 -7.49 36.49
C THR A 4 32.09 -7.03 35.65
N ALA A 5 30.89 -7.56 35.92
CA ALA A 5 29.65 -7.06 35.35
C ALA A 5 29.35 -5.62 35.84
N HIS A 6 28.98 -4.72 34.93
CA HIS A 6 28.49 -3.40 35.27
C HIS A 6 26.98 -3.36 35.11
N VAL A 7 26.29 -3.48 36.24
CA VAL A 7 24.86 -3.19 36.40
C VAL A 7 24.63 -1.71 36.12
N ARG A 8 23.76 -1.38 35.17
CA ARG A 8 23.23 -0.03 34.95
C ARG A 8 21.72 -0.04 35.10
N THR A 9 21.26 0.50 36.22
CA THR A 9 19.90 1.00 36.51
C THR A 9 20.10 2.47 36.92
N PRO A 10 19.11 3.41 36.92
CA PRO A 10 17.71 3.46 36.44
C PRO A 10 17.51 4.66 35.45
N VAL A 11 16.33 5.07 34.98
CA VAL A 11 15.38 6.02 35.62
C VAL A 11 14.10 6.05 34.78
N ILE A 12 12.96 5.72 35.40
CA ILE A 12 11.62 5.91 34.85
C ILE A 12 11.22 7.37 35.11
N ALA A 13 11.02 8.15 34.06
CA ALA A 13 10.43 9.49 34.14
C ALA A 13 8.96 9.41 33.71
N VAL A 14 8.06 9.42 34.68
CA VAL A 14 6.61 9.61 34.47
C VAL A 14 6.38 11.11 34.34
N ILE A 15 5.97 11.58 33.17
CA ILE A 15 5.43 12.93 32.97
C ILE A 15 3.98 12.79 32.53
N ALA A 16 3.07 13.03 33.47
CA ALA A 16 1.66 13.29 33.21
C ALA A 16 1.48 14.81 33.04
N VAL A 17 0.95 15.24 31.89
CA VAL A 17 0.38 16.59 31.76
C VAL A 17 -0.94 16.50 31.00
N ALA A 18 -1.96 17.08 31.63
CA ALA A 18 -3.35 17.13 31.22
C ALA A 18 -3.70 18.45 30.51
N GLY A 19 -4.76 18.41 29.69
CA GLY A 19 -5.54 19.56 29.18
C GLY A 19 -4.94 20.25 27.95
N LEU A 20 -5.69 20.78 26.99
CA LEU A 20 -7.07 21.28 26.99
C LEU A 20 -7.63 21.22 25.55
N LEU A 21 -8.91 20.87 25.44
CA LEU A 21 -9.75 21.05 24.25
C LEU A 21 -9.90 22.53 23.90
N THR A 22 -9.73 22.89 22.63
CA THR A 22 -10.46 24.00 22.02
C THR A 22 -10.94 23.63 20.61
N LEU A 23 -12.26 23.63 20.46
CA LEU A 23 -12.98 23.53 19.18
C LEU A 23 -13.20 24.96 18.64
N ALA A 24 -12.72 25.21 17.43
CA ALA A 24 -13.17 26.31 16.57
C ALA A 24 -12.98 25.77 15.14
N GLY A 25 -13.94 25.71 14.24
CA GLY A 25 -15.18 26.47 14.07
C GLY A 25 -15.27 26.70 12.57
N CYS A 26 -16.10 25.91 11.88
CA CYS A 26 -16.29 25.97 10.43
C CYS A 26 -16.85 27.33 9.99
N THR A 27 -16.36 27.88 8.88
CA THR A 27 -17.08 28.90 8.11
C THR A 27 -17.10 28.47 6.64
N PRO A 28 -18.29 28.30 6.03
CA PRO A 28 -18.41 28.16 4.59
C PRO A 28 -18.41 29.56 3.96
N ALA A 29 -17.64 29.74 2.88
CA ALA A 29 -17.78 30.91 2.03
C ALA A 29 -18.68 30.56 0.84
N GLU A 30 -19.87 31.16 0.84
CA GLU A 30 -20.81 31.26 -0.26
C GLU A 30 -20.13 31.80 -1.53
N GLY A 31 -20.33 31.11 -2.65
CA GLY A 31 -20.17 31.70 -3.98
C GLY A 31 -21.40 32.52 -4.35
N PRO A 32 -21.28 33.36 -5.40
CA PRO A 32 -22.45 33.51 -6.25
C PRO A 32 -22.12 33.59 -7.75
N ASP A 33 -23.17 33.24 -8.50
CA ASP A 33 -23.56 33.69 -9.84
C ASP A 33 -23.00 32.98 -11.08
N ALA A 34 -23.86 32.08 -11.55
CA ALA A 34 -24.15 31.88 -12.95
C ALA A 34 -24.47 33.21 -13.66
N ASP A 35 -24.05 33.37 -14.92
CA ASP A 35 -24.98 33.62 -16.03
C ASP A 35 -24.29 33.51 -17.41
N SER A 36 -25.02 32.87 -18.33
CA SER A 36 -25.11 33.11 -19.77
C SER A 36 -23.89 33.03 -20.70
N GLY A 37 -24.00 32.14 -21.69
CA GLY A 37 -23.28 32.32 -22.95
C GLY A 37 -23.23 31.14 -23.91
N SER A 38 -24.33 30.41 -24.13
CA SER A 38 -24.43 29.56 -25.33
C SER A 38 -24.85 30.44 -26.52
N PRO A 39 -24.21 30.27 -27.69
CA PRO A 39 -25.04 29.94 -28.84
C PRO A 39 -24.47 28.79 -29.66
N ALA A 40 -25.40 27.92 -30.04
CA ALA A 40 -25.27 26.89 -31.03
C ALA A 40 -24.84 27.44 -32.40
N MET A 41 -23.94 26.73 -33.09
CA MET A 41 -23.96 26.61 -34.55
C MET A 41 -23.51 25.20 -34.95
N SER A 42 -24.47 24.44 -35.46
CA SER A 42 -24.31 23.40 -36.48
C SER A 42 -25.32 23.75 -37.59
N PRO A 43 -25.24 23.24 -38.83
CA PRO A 43 -24.31 22.26 -39.40
C PRO A 43 -23.71 22.70 -40.77
N THR A 44 -22.71 22.00 -41.29
CA THR A 44 -22.53 21.84 -42.74
C THR A 44 -21.90 20.48 -43.04
N THR A 45 -22.53 19.82 -44.00
CA THR A 45 -22.47 18.42 -44.39
C THR A 45 -21.36 18.14 -45.39
N SER A 46 -20.98 16.86 -45.44
CA SER A 46 -20.44 16.10 -46.58
C SER A 46 -18.92 16.04 -46.73
N GLU A 47 -18.35 14.92 -46.29
CA GLU A 47 -17.71 14.02 -47.25
C GLU A 47 -17.90 12.55 -46.83
N THR A 48 -18.52 11.79 -47.73
CA THR A 48 -18.66 10.33 -47.68
C THR A 48 -17.28 9.72 -47.91
N GLY A 49 -16.62 9.28 -46.83
CA GLY A 49 -15.47 8.38 -46.87
C GLY A 49 -15.93 6.97 -46.53
N SER A 50 -15.86 6.06 -47.50
CA SER A 50 -16.17 4.65 -47.37
C SER A 50 -15.57 4.01 -46.12
N ALA A 51 -16.41 3.26 -45.41
CA ALA A 51 -16.03 2.31 -44.39
C ALA A 51 -15.00 1.31 -44.94
N THR A 52 -13.85 1.27 -44.30
CA THR A 52 -13.17 0.00 -44.00
C THR A 52 -13.19 -0.10 -42.49
N PRO A 53 -13.89 -1.07 -41.87
CA PRO A 53 -13.56 -1.45 -40.52
C PRO A 53 -12.17 -2.05 -40.63
N ASP A 54 -11.14 -1.24 -40.39
CA ASP A 54 -9.87 -1.79 -39.99
C ASP A 54 -10.21 -2.62 -38.75
N ALA A 55 -9.89 -3.91 -38.82
CA ALA A 55 -10.11 -4.80 -37.72
C ALA A 55 -9.33 -4.22 -36.54
N ALA A 56 -10.03 -3.51 -35.66
CA ALA A 56 -9.59 -3.35 -34.30
C ALA A 56 -9.39 -4.78 -33.84
N ALA A 57 -8.12 -5.20 -33.83
CA ALA A 57 -7.71 -6.29 -32.99
C ALA A 57 -8.35 -5.98 -31.64
N ASP A 58 -9.20 -6.89 -31.16
CA ASP A 58 -9.55 -6.99 -29.76
C ASP A 58 -8.20 -7.17 -29.03
N GLU A 59 -7.49 -6.07 -28.82
CA GLU A 59 -6.56 -5.97 -27.70
C GLU A 59 -7.48 -6.21 -26.50
N PRO A 60 -7.35 -7.35 -25.80
CA PRO A 60 -8.10 -7.51 -24.56
C PRO A 60 -7.82 -6.28 -23.72
N ASP A 61 -8.88 -5.66 -23.20
CA ASP A 61 -8.74 -4.49 -22.34
C ASP A 61 -7.80 -4.87 -21.20
N ALA A 62 -6.56 -4.41 -21.24
CA ALA A 62 -5.51 -4.80 -20.28
C ALA A 62 -5.96 -4.53 -18.83
N THR A 63 -6.91 -3.62 -18.64
CA THR A 63 -7.60 -3.36 -17.37
C THR A 63 -8.48 -4.53 -16.93
N VAL A 64 -9.23 -5.14 -17.84
CA VAL A 64 -10.08 -6.32 -17.59
C VAL A 64 -9.22 -7.53 -17.23
N ASP A 65 -8.09 -7.70 -17.89
CA ASP A 65 -7.14 -8.77 -17.59
C ASP A 65 -6.51 -8.60 -16.20
N ALA A 66 -6.07 -7.38 -15.83
CA ALA A 66 -5.53 -7.09 -14.50
C ALA A 66 -6.55 -7.29 -13.36
N LEU A 67 -7.82 -6.93 -13.57
CA LEU A 67 -8.87 -7.16 -12.57
C LEU A 67 -9.19 -8.64 -12.39
N ALA A 68 -9.21 -9.41 -13.49
CA ALA A 68 -9.42 -10.85 -13.42
C ALA A 68 -8.25 -11.56 -12.71
N GLU A 69 -7.02 -11.16 -13.00
CA GLU A 69 -5.82 -11.64 -12.31
C GLU A 69 -5.85 -11.30 -10.82
N ARG A 70 -6.21 -10.06 -10.47
CA ARG A 70 -6.34 -9.65 -9.07
C ARG A 70 -7.34 -10.54 -8.32
N ASP A 71 -8.50 -10.79 -8.92
CA ASP A 71 -9.53 -11.61 -8.30
C ASP A 71 -9.05 -13.08 -8.13
N ALA A 72 -8.29 -13.61 -9.10
CA ALA A 72 -7.64 -14.90 -8.98
C ALA A 72 -6.59 -14.92 -7.84
N PHE A 73 -5.73 -13.90 -7.77
CA PHE A 73 -4.76 -13.73 -6.69
C PHE A 73 -5.47 -13.72 -5.33
N ILE A 74 -6.48 -12.87 -5.13
CA ILE A 74 -7.23 -12.79 -3.86
C ILE A 74 -7.81 -14.16 -3.46
N ALA A 75 -8.37 -14.91 -4.42
CA ALA A 75 -8.91 -16.24 -4.19
C ALA A 75 -7.81 -17.24 -3.75
N GLU A 76 -6.64 -17.20 -4.37
CA GLU A 76 -5.50 -18.05 -4.01
C GLU A 76 -4.95 -17.77 -2.61
N GLN A 77 -5.03 -16.52 -2.16
CA GLN A 77 -4.54 -16.13 -0.83
C GLN A 77 -5.43 -16.63 0.31
N GLN A 78 -6.68 -17.04 0.03
CA GLN A 78 -7.63 -17.65 0.99
C GLN A 78 -7.91 -16.77 2.23
N GLN A 79 -7.64 -15.47 2.15
CA GLN A 79 -7.89 -14.55 3.24
C GLN A 79 -9.37 -14.19 3.32
N PRO A 80 -9.93 -14.03 4.54
CA PRO A 80 -11.31 -13.65 4.68
C PRO A 80 -11.53 -12.18 4.31
N VAL A 81 -12.46 -11.92 3.38
CA VAL A 81 -12.81 -10.55 2.96
C VAL A 81 -13.57 -9.84 4.09
N GLY A 82 -13.15 -8.61 4.41
CA GLY A 82 -13.85 -7.73 5.35
C GLY A 82 -13.72 -8.11 6.83
N GLN A 83 -12.84 -9.07 7.18
CA GLN A 83 -12.54 -9.38 8.57
C GLN A 83 -11.38 -8.52 9.10
N PRO A 84 -11.41 -8.12 10.38
CA PRO A 84 -10.39 -7.25 10.96
C PRO A 84 -9.06 -7.96 11.26
N SER A 85 -9.01 -9.29 11.18
CA SER A 85 -7.82 -10.08 11.46
C SER A 85 -7.50 -11.05 10.32
N LEU A 86 -6.21 -11.16 10.02
CA LEU A 86 -5.67 -12.10 9.04
C LEU A 86 -4.79 -13.12 9.73
N THR A 87 -4.76 -14.33 9.17
CA THR A 87 -3.87 -15.41 9.63
C THR A 87 -3.33 -16.14 8.41
N ALA A 88 -2.10 -16.63 8.48
CA ALA A 88 -1.48 -17.31 7.35
C ALA A 88 -2.27 -18.59 6.97
N LYS A 89 -2.70 -18.68 5.70
CA LYS A 89 -3.45 -19.80 5.13
C LYS A 89 -2.63 -20.64 4.17
N THR A 90 -1.81 -19.98 3.36
CA THR A 90 -0.96 -20.66 2.37
C THR A 90 0.44 -20.95 2.93
N PRO A 91 1.18 -21.92 2.38
CA PRO A 91 2.57 -22.16 2.79
C PRO A 91 3.47 -20.91 2.63
N ALA A 92 3.28 -20.12 1.57
CA ALA A 92 4.03 -18.89 1.35
C ALA A 92 3.76 -17.84 2.44
N GLN A 93 2.50 -17.68 2.84
CA GLN A 93 2.13 -16.80 3.96
C GLN A 93 2.69 -17.29 5.30
N GLN A 94 2.72 -18.61 5.53
CA GLN A 94 3.29 -19.19 6.75
C GLN A 94 4.80 -18.93 6.83
N GLU A 95 5.50 -19.04 5.71
CA GLU A 95 6.93 -18.75 5.63
C GLU A 95 7.20 -17.25 5.86
N LEU A 96 6.44 -16.36 5.20
CA LEU A 96 6.49 -14.92 5.44
C LEU A 96 6.33 -14.59 6.93
N VAL A 97 5.27 -15.11 7.56
CA VAL A 97 5.00 -14.90 9.00
C VAL A 97 6.13 -15.47 9.86
N THR A 98 6.66 -16.64 9.53
CA THR A 98 7.75 -17.26 10.27
C THR A 98 9.02 -16.41 10.22
N GLN A 99 9.41 -15.93 9.04
CA GLN A 99 10.61 -15.10 8.90
C GLN A 99 10.42 -13.70 9.51
N GLN A 100 9.25 -13.09 9.34
CA GLN A 100 8.96 -11.79 9.94
C GLN A 100 8.91 -11.86 11.46
N ARG A 101 8.38 -12.97 12.02
CA ARG A 101 8.41 -13.26 13.46
C ARG A 101 9.83 -13.38 13.96
N ALA A 102 10.65 -14.21 13.31
CA ALA A 102 12.04 -14.40 13.69
C ALA A 102 12.79 -13.06 13.68
N HIS A 103 12.63 -12.26 12.62
CA HIS A 103 13.25 -10.94 12.52
C HIS A 103 12.81 -10.01 13.66
N LEU A 104 11.52 -9.96 14.00
CA LEU A 104 11.03 -9.12 15.09
C LEU A 104 11.60 -9.56 16.45
N GLU A 105 11.61 -10.86 16.72
CA GLU A 105 12.07 -11.43 18.00
C GLU A 105 13.59 -11.29 18.18
N GLU A 106 14.37 -11.45 17.11
CA GLU A 106 15.82 -11.19 17.09
C GLU A 106 16.17 -9.74 17.45
N ASN A 107 15.29 -8.80 17.11
CA ASN A 107 15.42 -7.39 17.45
C ASN A 107 14.77 -7.00 18.79
N GLY A 108 14.40 -8.00 19.62
CA GLY A 108 13.85 -7.80 20.96
C GLY A 108 12.36 -7.43 20.99
N GLY A 109 11.66 -7.53 19.85
CA GLY A 109 10.22 -7.39 19.77
C GLY A 109 9.48 -8.65 20.21
N GLN A 110 8.16 -8.56 20.32
CA GLN A 110 7.28 -9.69 20.60
C GLN A 110 6.26 -9.85 19.48
N TRP A 111 6.11 -11.07 18.98
CA TRP A 111 5.08 -11.37 17.98
C TRP A 111 3.68 -11.31 18.59
N SER A 112 2.73 -10.80 17.81
CA SER A 112 1.32 -10.73 18.18
C SER A 112 0.43 -11.07 16.98
N GLU A 113 -0.84 -11.37 17.22
CA GLU A 113 -1.83 -11.56 16.15
C GLU A 113 -2.00 -10.31 15.28
N GLN A 114 -1.86 -9.12 15.90
CA GLN A 114 -1.88 -7.86 15.17
C GLN A 114 -0.67 -7.72 14.24
N ALA A 115 0.52 -8.13 14.69
CA ALA A 115 1.72 -8.12 13.85
C ALA A 115 1.57 -9.07 12.65
N GLU A 116 0.95 -10.24 12.84
CA GLU A 116 0.61 -11.15 11.74
C GLU A 116 -0.37 -10.52 10.75
N THR A 117 -1.44 -9.91 11.27
CA THR A 117 -2.45 -9.23 10.45
C THR A 117 -1.83 -8.13 9.59
N VAL A 118 -1.00 -7.27 10.20
CA VAL A 118 -0.31 -6.18 9.50
C VAL A 118 0.67 -6.72 8.45
N THR A 119 1.43 -7.75 8.80
CA THR A 119 2.40 -8.38 7.88
C THR A 119 1.71 -8.91 6.62
N LEU A 120 0.62 -9.65 6.81
CA LEU A 120 -0.14 -10.21 5.68
C LEU A 120 -0.82 -9.11 4.87
N ALA A 121 -1.47 -8.14 5.54
CA ALA A 121 -2.17 -7.06 4.85
C ALA A 121 -1.24 -6.23 3.96
N LEU A 122 -0.05 -5.86 4.47
CA LEU A 122 0.93 -5.07 3.71
C LEU A 122 1.47 -5.85 2.51
N ALA A 123 1.78 -7.13 2.68
CA ALA A 123 2.27 -7.97 1.59
C ALA A 123 1.20 -8.17 0.49
N LEU A 124 -0.05 -8.37 0.88
CA LEU A 124 -1.18 -8.54 -0.04
C LEU A 124 -1.47 -7.24 -0.81
N ASP A 125 -1.46 -6.08 -0.13
CA ASP A 125 -1.66 -4.76 -0.72
C ASP A 125 -0.61 -4.43 -1.80
N ALA A 126 0.66 -4.76 -1.55
CA ALA A 126 1.73 -4.59 -2.52
C ALA A 126 1.56 -5.49 -3.75
N CYS A 127 1.24 -6.77 -3.57
CA CYS A 127 1.05 -7.68 -4.70
C CYS A 127 -0.20 -7.35 -5.52
N GLU A 128 -1.30 -6.93 -4.88
CA GLU A 128 -2.46 -6.37 -5.59
C GLU A 128 -2.06 -5.12 -6.39
N THR A 129 -1.23 -4.25 -5.80
CA THR A 129 -0.71 -3.07 -6.50
C THR A 129 0.14 -3.44 -7.71
N SER A 130 0.98 -4.47 -7.63
CA SER A 130 1.73 -4.98 -8.80
C SER A 130 0.79 -5.36 -9.92
N ILE A 131 -0.22 -6.19 -9.63
CA ILE A 131 -1.19 -6.67 -10.64
C ILE A 131 -1.93 -5.50 -11.28
N LEU A 132 -2.42 -4.55 -10.47
CA LEU A 132 -3.14 -3.38 -10.97
C LEU A 132 -2.27 -2.39 -11.76
N ASN A 133 -0.94 -2.51 -11.66
CA ASN A 133 0.03 -1.77 -12.48
C ASN A 133 0.64 -2.65 -13.60
N GLY A 134 0.06 -3.82 -13.88
CA GLY A 134 0.53 -4.73 -14.92
C GLY A 134 1.95 -5.26 -14.66
N HIS A 135 2.27 -5.58 -13.40
CA HIS A 135 3.57 -6.06 -12.95
C HIS A 135 4.75 -5.12 -13.23
N SER A 136 4.46 -3.81 -13.30
CA SER A 136 5.46 -2.76 -13.49
C SER A 136 5.48 -1.81 -12.30
N ILE A 137 6.49 -1.96 -11.45
CA ILE A 137 6.71 -1.09 -10.28
C ILE A 137 8.00 -0.31 -10.47
N ASP A 138 7.88 1.00 -10.63
CA ASP A 138 9.00 1.92 -10.65
C ASP A 138 9.01 2.78 -9.37
N THR A 139 9.99 3.66 -9.23
CA THR A 139 10.08 4.54 -8.05
C THR A 139 8.86 5.45 -7.90
N ALA A 140 8.21 5.86 -9.00
CA ALA A 140 7.06 6.77 -8.95
C ALA A 140 5.79 6.04 -8.51
N SER A 141 5.50 4.85 -9.06
CA SER A 141 4.35 4.04 -8.65
C SER A 141 4.52 3.54 -7.22
N PHE A 142 5.73 3.12 -6.84
CA PHE A 142 6.08 2.78 -5.46
C PHE A 142 5.82 3.94 -4.48
N ARG A 143 6.35 5.14 -4.74
CA ARG A 143 6.11 6.31 -3.88
C ARG A 143 4.63 6.64 -3.78
N THR A 144 3.94 6.63 -4.92
CA THR A 144 2.50 6.87 -4.97
C THR A 144 1.76 5.89 -4.06
N HIS A 145 2.05 4.59 -4.18
CA HIS A 145 1.46 3.57 -3.31
C HIS A 145 1.75 3.85 -1.83
N VAL A 146 3.01 4.12 -1.45
CA VAL A 146 3.38 4.39 -0.05
C VAL A 146 2.65 5.60 0.53
N VAL A 147 2.48 6.67 -0.24
CA VAL A 147 1.79 7.88 0.25
C VAL A 147 0.28 7.78 0.21
N SER A 148 -0.29 7.01 -0.73
CA SER A 148 -1.74 6.89 -0.88
C SER A 148 -2.37 5.68 -0.20
N SER A 149 -1.61 4.66 0.19
CA SER A 149 -2.13 3.44 0.83
C SER A 149 -2.77 3.78 2.17
N PRO A 150 -4.09 3.56 2.34
CA PRO A 150 -4.78 3.78 3.61
C PRO A 150 -4.21 2.88 4.72
N LEU A 151 -3.73 1.68 4.37
CA LEU A 151 -3.11 0.75 5.30
C LEU A 151 -1.82 1.34 5.88
N ILE A 152 -0.91 1.81 5.02
CA ILE A 152 0.33 2.45 5.46
C ILE A 152 0.03 3.72 6.26
N GLN A 153 -0.90 4.56 5.79
CA GLN A 153 -1.30 5.78 6.52
C GLN A 153 -1.84 5.47 7.93
N SER A 154 -2.57 4.36 8.10
CA SER A 154 -3.09 3.94 9.41
C SER A 154 -2.00 3.46 10.38
N LEU A 155 -0.85 3.01 9.86
CA LEU A 155 0.29 2.49 10.63
C LEU A 155 1.39 3.56 10.84
N ALA A 156 1.45 4.57 9.97
CA ALA A 156 2.45 5.62 9.95
C ALA A 156 2.15 6.74 10.97
N VAL A 157 2.33 6.47 12.27
CA VAL A 157 2.28 7.49 13.33
C VAL A 157 3.45 8.48 13.27
N ASP A 158 4.59 8.05 12.73
CA ASP A 158 5.78 8.84 12.47
C ASP A 158 6.58 8.26 11.29
N ASP A 159 7.70 8.89 10.93
CA ASP A 159 8.54 8.43 9.80
C ASP A 159 9.16 7.05 10.05
N ALA A 160 9.48 6.72 11.30
CA ALA A 160 10.08 5.42 11.63
C ALA A 160 9.05 4.29 11.52
N SER A 161 7.80 4.52 11.95
CA SER A 161 6.74 3.54 11.80
C SER A 161 6.30 3.38 10.34
N ARG A 162 6.35 4.46 9.54
CA ARG A 162 6.17 4.40 8.08
C ARG A 162 7.24 3.54 7.43
N GLU A 163 8.51 3.80 7.74
CA GLU A 163 9.62 3.02 7.21
C GLU A 163 9.51 1.55 7.59
N GLY A 164 9.09 1.25 8.82
CA GLY A 164 8.81 -0.11 9.26
C GLY A 164 7.71 -0.78 8.44
N ALA A 165 6.60 -0.09 8.17
CA ALA A 165 5.52 -0.61 7.34
C ALA A 165 5.98 -0.86 5.89
N VAL A 166 6.71 0.09 5.29
CA VAL A 166 7.29 -0.06 3.94
C VAL A 166 8.27 -1.24 3.90
N SER A 167 9.12 -1.38 4.91
CA SER A 167 10.05 -2.51 5.00
C SER A 167 9.34 -3.86 5.05
N ILE A 168 8.25 -3.99 5.83
CA ILE A 168 7.46 -5.22 5.93
C ILE A 168 6.76 -5.51 4.59
N MET A 169 6.16 -4.47 3.99
CA MET A 169 5.50 -4.53 2.69
C MET A 169 6.45 -5.08 1.62
N VAL A 170 7.62 -4.45 1.45
CA VAL A 170 8.63 -4.87 0.45
C VAL A 170 9.13 -6.28 0.75
N PHE A 171 9.42 -6.62 2.01
CA PHE A 171 9.82 -7.98 2.39
C PHE A 171 8.76 -9.03 2.03
N GLY A 172 7.48 -8.71 2.22
CA GLY A 172 6.35 -9.58 1.92
C GLY A 172 6.24 -9.98 0.45
N THR A 173 6.63 -9.10 -0.48
CA THR A 173 6.56 -9.36 -1.93
C THR A 173 7.38 -10.59 -2.33
N ARG A 174 8.50 -10.85 -1.66
CA ARG A 174 9.37 -12.03 -1.88
C ARG A 174 8.65 -13.37 -1.74
N PHE A 175 7.53 -13.39 -1.03
CA PHE A 175 6.76 -14.60 -0.75
C PHE A 175 5.48 -14.66 -1.56
N LEU A 176 4.75 -13.54 -1.65
CA LEU A 176 3.40 -13.54 -2.22
C LEU A 176 3.38 -13.19 -3.72
N CYS A 177 4.37 -12.44 -4.20
CA CYS A 177 4.53 -12.07 -5.62
C CYS A 177 6.03 -12.00 -5.98
N PRO A 178 6.76 -13.14 -5.94
CA PRO A 178 8.22 -13.15 -6.03
C PRO A 178 8.79 -12.60 -7.34
N ASP A 179 8.01 -12.65 -8.43
CA ASP A 179 8.43 -12.11 -9.72
C ASP A 179 8.48 -10.57 -9.73
N ASP A 180 7.68 -9.93 -8.87
CA ASP A 180 7.64 -8.46 -8.72
C ASP A 180 8.60 -7.95 -7.62
N ALA A 181 9.02 -8.82 -6.70
CA ALA A 181 9.83 -8.44 -5.54
C ALA A 181 11.11 -7.62 -5.89
N PRO A 182 11.88 -7.97 -6.93
CA PRO A 182 13.05 -7.18 -7.30
C PRO A 182 12.74 -5.71 -7.65
N GLN A 183 11.56 -5.46 -8.23
CA GLN A 183 11.13 -4.11 -8.59
C GLN A 183 10.78 -3.29 -7.34
N TRP A 184 10.07 -3.88 -6.39
CA TRP A 184 9.77 -3.27 -5.09
C TRP A 184 11.03 -2.95 -4.28
N GLU A 185 11.99 -3.88 -4.23
CA GLU A 185 13.27 -3.69 -3.52
C GLU A 185 14.13 -2.59 -4.15
N GLN A 186 14.18 -2.55 -5.48
CA GLN A 186 14.90 -1.51 -6.21
C GLN A 186 14.24 -0.14 -6.01
N ALA A 187 12.91 -0.06 -6.17
CA ALA A 187 12.17 1.18 -5.98
C ALA A 187 12.29 1.73 -4.55
N TRP A 188 12.28 0.86 -3.54
CA TRP A 188 12.51 1.24 -2.14
C TRP A 188 13.93 1.79 -1.93
N THR A 189 14.93 1.12 -2.50
CA THR A 189 16.33 1.57 -2.45
C THR A 189 16.49 2.94 -3.11
N ASP A 190 15.92 3.13 -4.29
CA ASP A 190 16.00 4.38 -5.05
C ASP A 190 15.20 5.52 -4.40
N ALA A 191 14.11 5.20 -3.71
CA ALA A 191 13.33 6.18 -2.96
C ALA A 191 14.13 6.77 -1.79
N GLY A 192 15.02 5.98 -1.16
CA GLY A 192 15.94 6.47 -0.13
C GLY A 192 15.24 7.07 1.09
N GLY A 193 14.09 6.53 1.48
CA GLY A 193 13.25 7.04 2.57
C GLY A 193 12.44 8.31 2.22
N GLN A 194 12.44 8.74 0.96
CA GLN A 194 11.61 9.85 0.48
C GLN A 194 10.41 9.31 -0.27
N TYR A 195 9.23 9.44 0.33
CA TYR A 195 7.94 8.99 -0.19
C TYR A 195 7.02 10.17 -0.47
#